data_AF-A0A348XIM5-F1
#
_entry.id   AF-A0A348XIM5-F1
#
_cell.length_a   1.000
_cell.length_b   1.000
_cell.length_c   1.000
_cell.angle_alpha   90.00
_cell.angle_beta   90.00
_cell.angle_gamma   90.00
#
_symmetry.space_group_name_H-M   'P 1'
#
loop_
_entity.id
_entity.type
_entity.pdbx_description
1 polymer ?
#
loop_
_entity_poly.entity_id
_entity_poly.type
_entity_poly.pdbx_seq_one_letter_code
_entity_poly.pdbx_strand_id
1 'polypeptide(L)' 'TGGIGYVPIQFEGLASPDGYALYDKAANGETKLDQSVRGNDFWQTDHDLTTNTYRMTYNVPLDGRTNSTWILKQQ' A
#
# COMPACT_ATOMS: atom_id res chain seq x y z
N THR A 1 -0.65 -20.23 -2.25
CA THR A 1 0.14 -20.36 -1.02
C THR A 1 -0.37 -19.29 -0.07
N GLY A 2 -0.92 -19.72 1.07
CA GLY A 2 -1.77 -18.90 1.95
C GLY A 2 -1.04 -17.75 2.63
N GLY A 3 -1.71 -16.60 2.72
CA GLY A 3 -1.24 -15.30 3.22
C GLY A 3 -0.86 -15.24 4.69
N ILE A 4 0.13 -16.01 5.09
CA ILE A 4 0.91 -15.77 6.30
C ILE A 4 1.91 -14.67 5.95
N GLY A 5 2.02 -13.64 6.80
CA GLY A 5 3.02 -12.57 6.65
C GLY A 5 2.61 -11.29 5.96
N TYR A 6 1.37 -11.18 5.52
CA TYR A 6 0.84 -9.97 4.92
C TYR A 6 0.13 -9.14 5.98
N VAL A 7 0.59 -7.91 6.17
CA VAL A 7 0.04 -6.99 7.16
C VAL A 7 -0.70 -5.87 6.43
N PRO A 8 -2.00 -5.64 6.70
CA PRO A 8 -2.71 -4.51 6.13
C PRO A 8 -2.22 -3.21 6.76
N ILE A 9 -1.86 -2.25 5.92
CA ILE A 9 -1.58 -0.86 6.31
C ILE A 9 -2.52 0.06 5.54
N GLN A 10 -3.13 1.00 6.27
CA GLN A 10 -4.11 1.93 5.72
C GLN A 10 -3.57 3.36 5.76
N PHE A 11 -3.72 4.06 4.65
CA PHE A 11 -3.48 5.49 4.52
C PHE A 11 -4.82 6.19 4.40
N GLU A 12 -5.03 7.25 5.16
CA GLU A 12 -6.30 7.99 5.21
C GLU A 12 -6.09 9.46 4.81
N GLY A 13 -7.20 10.14 4.50
CA GLY A 13 -7.17 11.57 4.17
C GLY A 13 -6.65 11.86 2.76
N LEU A 14 -6.63 10.86 1.88
CA LEU A 14 -6.16 11.03 0.51
C LEU A 14 -7.16 11.86 -0.30
N ALA A 15 -6.65 12.75 -1.17
CA ALA A 15 -7.49 13.63 -1.98
C ALA A 15 -8.08 12.95 -3.23
N SER A 16 -7.46 11.86 -3.68
CA SER A 16 -7.86 11.08 -4.85
C SER A 16 -7.90 9.59 -4.51
N PRO A 17 -8.73 8.76 -5.17
CA PRO A 17 -8.66 7.31 -5.05
C PRO A 17 -7.53 6.69 -5.89
N ASP A 18 -6.86 7.49 -6.72
CA ASP A 18 -5.84 7.07 -7.69
C ASP A 18 -4.57 7.94 -7.63
N GLY A 19 -3.60 7.64 -8.49
CA GLY A 19 -2.35 8.40 -8.57
C GLY A 19 -1.39 8.14 -7.42
N TYR A 20 -1.62 7.09 -6.62
CA TYR A 20 -0.73 6.69 -5.53
C TYR A 20 -0.05 5.35 -5.79
N ALA A 21 1.16 5.22 -5.26
CA ALA A 21 1.90 3.97 -5.25
C ALA A 21 2.67 3.82 -3.93
N LEU A 22 2.70 2.60 -3.40
CA LEU A 22 3.46 2.26 -2.22
C LEU A 22 4.85 1.74 -2.60
N TYR A 23 5.88 2.19 -1.89
CA TYR A 23 7.27 1.79 -2.13
C TYR A 23 7.89 1.20 -0.86
N ASP A 24 8.61 0.10 -1.01
CA ASP A 24 9.52 -0.44 -0.01
C ASP A 24 10.85 0.33 -0.10
N LYS A 25 11.24 1.02 0.98
CA LYS A 25 12.51 1.74 1.05
C LYS A 25 13.57 0.82 1.66
N ALA A 26 14.39 0.25 0.80
CA ALA A 26 15.57 -0.51 1.15
C ALA A 26 16.83 0.38 1.17
N ALA A 27 17.94 -0.17 1.66
CA ALA A 27 19.22 0.56 1.75
C ALA A 27 19.76 1.01 0.38
N ASN A 28 19.43 0.29 -0.69
CA ASN A 28 19.91 0.52 -2.05
C ASN A 28 18.89 1.23 -2.95
N GLY A 29 17.76 1.70 -2.41
CA GLY A 29 16.75 2.41 -3.17
C GLY A 29 15.32 2.05 -2.78
N GLU A 30 14.38 2.49 -3.61
CA GLU A 30 12.95 2.28 -3.40
C GLU A 30 12.40 1.34 -4.46
N THR A 31 11.71 0.30 -4.03
CA THR A 31 11.06 -0.65 -4.93
C THR A 31 9.56 -0.46 -4.84
N LYS A 32 8.88 -0.20 -5.97
CA LYS A 32 7.42 -0.10 -6.01
C LYS A 32 6.82 -1.44 -5.61
N LEU A 33 5.84 -1.42 -4.71
CA LEU A 33 5.04 -2.59 -4.40
C LEU A 33 4.18 -2.93 -5.62
N ASP A 34 4.47 -4.07 -6.23
CA ASP A 34 3.69 -4.63 -7.33
C ASP A 34 3.36 -6.09 -6.99
N GLN A 35 2.11 -6.31 -6.56
CA GLN A 35 1.57 -7.63 -6.26
C GLN A 35 0.46 -7.99 -7.25
N SER A 36 0.47 -7.37 -8.43
CA SER A 36 -0.54 -7.61 -9.44
C SER A 36 -0.45 -9.05 -9.96
N VAL A 37 -1.41 -9.90 -9.57
CA VAL A 37 -1.67 -11.16 -10.29
C VAL A 37 -2.60 -10.89 -11.49
N ARG A 38 -3.51 -9.93 -11.34
CA ARG A 38 -4.33 -9.32 -12.41
C ARG A 38 -4.55 -7.83 -12.15
N GLY A 39 -3.66 -6.96 -12.62
CA GLY A 39 -3.80 -5.50 -12.42
C GLY A 39 -3.76 -5.07 -10.95
N ASN A 40 -4.45 -3.98 -10.60
CA ASN A 40 -4.47 -3.35 -9.27
C ASN A 40 -5.17 -4.18 -8.15
N ASP A 41 -5.21 -5.51 -8.25
CA ASP A 41 -5.93 -6.42 -7.35
C ASP A 41 -5.21 -6.67 -5.99
N PHE A 42 -4.43 -5.69 -5.53
CA PHE A 42 -3.62 -5.82 -4.31
C PHE A 42 -3.82 -4.67 -3.32
N TRP A 43 -4.73 -3.73 -3.63
CA TRP A 43 -5.15 -2.67 -2.72
C TRP A 43 -6.66 -2.46 -2.76
N GLN A 44 -7.20 -1.98 -1.65
CA GLN A 44 -8.60 -1.57 -1.52
C GLN A 44 -8.66 -0.06 -1.32
N THR A 45 -9.64 0.60 -1.94
CA THR A 45 -9.90 2.03 -1.70
C THR A 45 -11.33 2.23 -1.24
N ASP A 46 -11.48 2.94 -0.12
CA ASP A 46 -12.76 3.36 0.43
C ASP A 46 -12.90 4.89 0.34
N HIS A 47 -14.12 5.37 0.06
CA HIS A 47 -14.44 6.80 0.09
C HIS A 47 -15.11 7.16 1.42
N ASP A 48 -14.55 8.12 2.15
CA ASP A 48 -15.14 8.70 3.34
C ASP A 48 -16.00 9.90 2.94
N LEU A 49 -17.32 9.70 2.95
CA LEU A 49 -18.32 10.72 2.61
C LEU A 49 -18.36 11.88 3.62
N THR A 50 -17.90 11.68 4.86
CA THR A 50 -17.94 12.71 5.91
C THR A 50 -16.87 13.76 5.66
N THR A 51 -15.66 13.31 5.31
CA THR A 51 -14.49 14.17 5.07
C THR A 51 -14.27 14.46 3.59
N ASN A 52 -14.99 13.78 2.70
CA ASN A 52 -14.77 13.76 1.26
C ASN A 52 -13.31 13.41 0.90
N THR A 53 -12.77 12.39 1.57
CA THR A 53 -11.41 11.88 1.34
C THR A 53 -11.44 10.38 1.08
N TYR A 54 -10.29 9.82 0.70
CA TYR A 54 -10.15 8.40 0.41
C TYR A 54 -9.21 7.72 1.41
N ARG A 55 -9.45 6.42 1.61
CA ARG A 55 -8.59 5.54 2.39
C ARG A 55 -8.07 4.44 1.48
N MET A 56 -6.76 4.21 1.44
CA MET A 56 -6.14 3.12 0.69
C MET A 56 -5.52 2.10 1.64
N THR A 57 -5.87 0.84 1.47
CA THR A 57 -5.32 -0.28 2.23
C THR A 57 -4.42 -1.13 1.33
N TYR A 58 -3.18 -1.33 1.75
CA TYR A 58 -2.20 -2.21 1.10
C TYR A 58 -1.86 -3.37 2.02
N ASN A 59 -1.72 -4.57 1.47
CA ASN A 59 -1.20 -5.72 2.21
C ASN A 59 0.31 -5.85 1.99
N VAL A 60 1.11 -5.43 2.97
CA VAL A 60 2.58 -5.46 2.85
C VAL A 60 3.17 -6.78 3.34
N PRO A 61 4.13 -7.37 2.60
CA PRO A 61 4.81 -8.59 3.02
C PRO A 61 5.88 -8.23 4.06
N LEU A 62 5.68 -8.66 5.31
CA LEU A 62 6.59 -8.41 6.43
C LEU A 62 7.28 -9.66 6.96
N ASP A 63 6.97 -10.84 6.40
CA ASP A 63 7.59 -12.10 6.83
C ASP A 63 9.12 -12.05 6.77
N GLY A 64 9.76 -12.49 7.85
CA GLY A 64 11.22 -12.55 7.97
C GLY A 64 11.91 -11.19 8.08
N ARG A 65 11.16 -10.08 8.20
CA ARG A 65 11.72 -8.73 8.32
C ARG A 65 11.65 -8.23 9.75
N THR A 66 12.80 -7.88 10.33
CA THR A 66 12.86 -7.25 11.65
C THR A 66 12.32 -5.81 11.61
N ASN A 67 12.65 -5.07 10.54
CA ASN A 67 12.19 -3.71 10.30
C ASN A 67 11.99 -3.50 8.79
N SER A 68 11.06 -2.64 8.41
CA SER A 68 10.87 -2.18 7.02
C SER A 68 10.34 -0.75 7.02
N THR A 69 10.64 0.03 5.97
CA THR A 69 10.08 1.37 5.79
C THR A 69 9.28 1.40 4.51
N TRP A 70 8.01 1.80 4.60
CA TRP A 70 7.11 1.90 3.45
C TRP A 70 6.70 3.35 3.25
N ILE A 71 6.70 3.81 1.99
CA ILE A 71 6.43 5.20 1.63
C ILE A 71 5.32 5.22 0.57
N LEU A 72 4.21 5.88 0.91
CA LEU A 72 3.17 6.22 -0.07
C LEU A 72 3.62 7.46 -0.85
N LYS A 73 3.57 7.40 -2.18
CA LYS A 73 3.92 8.52 -3.07
C LYS A 73 2.80 8.80 -4.05
N GLN A 74 2.61 10.08 -4.36
CA GLN A 74 1.79 10.52 -5.49
C GLN A 74 2.63 10.45 -6.77
N GLN A 75 2.04 9.94 -7.86
CA GLN A 75 2.64 9.77 -9.19
C GLN A 75 2.24 10.92 -10.12
#